data_AF-A0A973SCU6-F1
#
_entry.id   AF-A0A973SCU6-F1
#
_cell.length_a   1.000
_cell.length_b   1.000
_cell.length_c   1.000
_cell.angle_alpha   90.00
_cell.angle_beta   90.00
_cell.angle_gamma   90.00
#
_symmetry.space_group_name_H-M   'P 1'
#
loop_
_entity.id
_entity.type
_entity.pdbx_description
1 polymer ?
#
loop_
_entity_poly.entity_id
_entity_poly.type
_entity_poly.pdbx_seq_one_letter_code
_entity_poly.pdbx_strand_id
1 'polypeptide(L)' 'MTERLAYPSDISDARWALIEPTLSAWQQARIDRRPTGEPARTDLREVFNAILYVNRTGIAWKYLP' A
#
# COMPACT_ATOMS: atom_id res chain seq x y z
N MET A 1 5.97 -17.55 -2.89
CA MET A 1 5.62 -16.25 -2.30
C MET A 1 4.82 -16.56 -1.05
N THR A 2 5.35 -16.24 0.12
CA THR A 2 4.65 -16.49 1.39
C THR A 2 3.38 -15.66 1.41
N GLU A 3 2.24 -16.28 1.70
CA GLU A 3 0.98 -15.57 1.84
C GLU A 3 1.10 -14.56 2.99
N ARG A 4 0.73 -13.30 2.71
CA ARG A 4 0.86 -12.22 3.68
C ARG A 4 -0.25 -12.36 4.73
N LEU A 5 0.11 -12.26 5.99
CA LEU A 5 -0.87 -12.07 7.05
C LEU A 5 -1.36 -10.61 7.06
N ALA A 6 -2.67 -10.42 6.92
CA ALA A 6 -3.30 -9.10 6.82
C ALA A 6 -3.37 -8.39 8.18
N TYR A 7 -3.27 -7.05 8.19
CA TYR A 7 -3.60 -6.29 9.40
C TYR A 7 -5.12 -6.28 9.59
N PRO A 8 -5.64 -6.29 10.83
CA PRO A 8 -7.07 -6.09 11.09
C PRO A 8 -7.61 -4.74 10.59
N SER A 9 -6.72 -3.78 10.29
CA SER A 9 -7.04 -2.46 9.73
C SER A 9 -7.08 -2.42 8.20
N ASP A 10 -6.74 -3.51 7.51
CA ASP A 10 -6.71 -3.58 6.05
C ASP A 10 -8.08 -3.24 5.44
N ILE A 11 -8.05 -2.65 4.25
CA ILE A 11 -9.28 -2.28 3.54
C ILE A 11 -9.71 -3.38 2.57
N SER A 12 -11.03 -3.46 2.36
CA SER A 12 -11.63 -4.35 1.38
C SER A 12 -11.23 -3.98 -0.04
N ASP A 13 -11.31 -4.95 -0.95
CA ASP A 13 -11.00 -4.78 -2.37
C ASP A 13 -11.84 -3.67 -3.00
N ALA A 14 -13.12 -3.58 -2.64
CA ALA A 14 -14.01 -2.53 -3.12
C ALA A 14 -13.55 -1.11 -2.74
N ARG A 15 -13.00 -0.94 -1.53
CA ARG A 15 -12.42 0.36 -1.11
C ARG A 15 -11.08 0.61 -1.78
N TRP A 16 -10.28 -0.44 -1.96
CA TRP A 16 -9.00 -0.34 -2.66
C TRP A 16 -9.18 0.10 -4.12
N ALA A 17 -10.17 -0.45 -4.83
CA ALA A 17 -10.49 -0.10 -6.21
C ALA A 17 -10.79 1.39 -6.44
N LEU A 18 -11.20 2.12 -5.40
CA LEU A 18 -11.43 3.57 -5.47
C LEU A 18 -10.12 4.38 -5.33
N ILE A 19 -9.09 3.80 -4.70
CA ILE A 19 -7.83 4.48 -4.33
C ILE A 19 -6.72 4.14 -5.33
N GLU A 20 -6.66 2.87 -5.74
CA GLU A 20 -5.63 2.30 -6.61
C GLU A 20 -5.33 3.17 -7.85
N PRO A 21 -6.33 3.66 -8.63
CA PRO A 21 -6.03 4.39 -9.86
C PRO A 21 -5.20 5.67 -9.61
N THR A 22 -5.42 6.33 -8.48
CA THR A 22 -4.70 7.56 -8.12
C THR A 22 -3.25 7.26 -7.76
N LEU A 23 -3.03 6.19 -6.99
CA LEU A 23 -1.69 5.78 -6.57
C LEU A 23 -0.88 5.22 -7.74
N SER A 24 -1.52 4.45 -8.64
CA SER A 24 -0.90 3.93 -9.85
C SER A 24 -0.51 5.06 -10.81
N ALA A 25 -1.38 6.06 -11.02
CA ALA A 25 -1.05 7.24 -11.82
C ALA A 25 0.12 8.03 -11.23
N TRP A 26 0.14 8.20 -9.90
CA TRP A 26 1.27 8.83 -9.21
C TRP A 26 2.58 8.03 -9.37
N GLN A 27 2.52 6.69 -9.28
CA GLN A 27 3.68 5.83 -9.45
C GLN A 27 4.23 5.95 -10.88
N GLN A 28 3.35 5.92 -11.90
CA GLN A 28 3.74 6.08 -13.29
C GLN A 28 4.42 7.43 -13.54
N ALA A 29 3.81 8.52 -13.07
CA ALA A 29 4.39 9.86 -13.20
C ALA A 29 5.78 9.98 -12.53
N ARG A 30 6.06 9.17 -11.50
CA ARG A 30 7.40 9.11 -10.88
C ARG A 30 8.38 8.28 -11.69
N ILE A 31 7.94 7.19 -12.29
CA ILE A 31 8.76 6.35 -13.18
C ILE A 31 9.23 7.18 -14.38
N ASP A 32 8.31 7.90 -15.02
CA ASP A 32 8.60 8.72 -16.21
C ASP A 32 9.65 9.81 -15.92
N ARG A 33 9.74 10.27 -14.67
CA ARG A 33 10.71 11.28 -14.22
C ARG A 33 12.04 10.67 -13.74
N ARG A 34 12.13 9.34 -13.58
CA ARG A 34 13.30 8.67 -13.00
C ARG A 34 14.29 8.27 -14.09
N PRO A 35 15.61 8.51 -13.92
CA PRO A 35 16.61 8.16 -14.93
C PRO A 35 16.68 6.65 -15.25
N THR A 36 16.32 5.80 -14.29
CA THR A 36 16.43 4.34 -14.38
C THR A 36 15.15 3.62 -14.79
N GLY A 37 13.99 4.31 -14.83
CA GLY A 37 12.70 3.71 -15.23
C GLY A 37 12.16 2.56 -14.36
N GLU A 38 12.88 2.13 -13.32
CA GLU A 38 12.44 0.99 -12.50
C GLU A 38 11.47 1.45 -11.40
N PRO A 39 10.25 0.87 -11.31
CA PRO A 39 9.32 1.13 -10.22
C PRO A 39 9.87 0.65 -8.88
N ALA A 40 9.28 1.16 -7.79
CA ALA A 40 9.48 0.54 -6.49
C ALA A 40 8.96 -0.91 -6.54
N ARG A 41 9.73 -1.86 -5.98
CA ARG A 41 9.37 -3.29 -5.94
C ARG A 41 8.26 -3.63 -4.95
N THR A 42 7.68 -2.63 -4.29
CA THR A 42 6.69 -2.79 -3.23
C THR A 42 5.28 -2.60 -3.79
N ASP A 43 4.36 -3.48 -3.38
CA ASP A 43 2.93 -3.34 -3.66
C ASP A 43 2.37 -2.07 -2.98
N LEU A 44 1.69 -1.22 -3.76
CA LEU A 44 1.09 0.02 -3.27
C LEU A 44 -0.02 -0.24 -2.26
N ARG A 45 -0.77 -1.35 -2.40
CA ARG A 45 -1.82 -1.73 -1.45
C ARG A 45 -1.22 -2.01 -0.09
N GLU A 46 -0.07 -2.67 -0.08
CA GLU A 46 0.63 -3.02 1.15
C GLU A 46 1.16 -1.80 1.89
N VAL A 47 1.73 -0.85 1.14
CA VAL A 47 2.14 0.44 1.71
C VAL A 47 0.93 1.18 2.29
N PHE A 48 -0.19 1.20 1.57
CA PHE A 48 -1.39 1.89 2.02
C PHE A 48 -2.01 1.26 3.28
N ASN A 49 -2.11 -0.06 3.31
CA ASN A 49 -2.55 -0.82 4.48
C ASN A 49 -1.64 -0.57 5.70
N ALA A 50 -0.32 -0.52 5.50
CA ALA A 50 0.63 -0.19 6.57
C ALA A 50 0.44 1.24 7.09
N ILE A 51 0.19 2.22 6.21
CA ILE A 51 -0.13 3.60 6.61
C ILE A 51 -1.42 3.64 7.44
N LEU A 52 -2.46 2.90 7.03
CA LEU A 52 -3.72 2.82 7.78
C LEU A 52 -3.55 2.15 9.14
N TYR A 53 -2.71 1.11 9.23
CA TYR A 53 -2.34 0.52 10.51
C TYR A 53 -1.78 1.58 11.47
N VAL A 54 -0.79 2.36 11.03
CA VAL A 54 -0.20 3.43 11.84
C VAL A 54 -1.25 4.49 12.19
N ASN A 55 -1.96 5.00 11.18
CA ASN A 55 -2.88 6.13 11.33
C ASN A 55 -4.10 5.81 12.20
N ARG A 56 -4.66 4.60 12.08
CA ARG A 56 -5.88 4.20 12.81
C ARG A 56 -5.61 3.66 14.21
N THR A 57 -4.43 3.08 14.44
CA THR A 57 -4.16 2.35 15.69
C THR A 57 -3.07 2.96 16.56
N GLY A 58 -2.27 3.89 16.03
CA GLY A 58 -1.13 4.43 16.75
C GLY A 58 -0.01 3.39 16.95
N ILE A 59 0.14 2.44 16.02
CA ILE A 59 1.17 1.37 16.06
C ILE A 59 0.89 0.35 17.20
N ALA A 60 -0.38 -0.08 17.33
CA ALA A 60 -0.75 -1.04 18.35
C ALA A 60 -0.25 -2.46 18.01
N TRP A 61 0.57 -3.05 18.88
CA TRP A 61 1.14 -4.39 18.71
C TRP A 61 0.12 -5.49 18.39
N LYS A 62 -1.11 -5.41 18.95
CA LYS A 62 -2.18 -6.39 18.70
C LYS A 62 -2.66 -6.45 17.24
N TYR A 63 -2.33 -5.46 16.42
CA TYR A 63 -2.68 -5.41 15.00
C TYR A 63 -1.59 -6.02 14.12
N LEU A 64 -0.37 -6.25 14.64
CA LEU A 64 0.63 -6.99 13.89
C LEU A 64 0.21 -8.46 13.79
N PRO A 65 0.36 -9.06 12.60
CA PRO A 65 0.07 -10.47 12.40
C PRO A 65 1.13 -11.42 12.95
#